data_AF-A0A1D2WSP6-F1
#
_entry.id   AF-A0A1D2WSP6-F1
#
_cell.length_a   1.000
_cell.length_b   1.000
_cell.length_c   1.000
_cell.angle_alpha   90.00
_cell.angle_beta   90.00
_cell.angle_gamma   90.00
#
_symmetry.space_group_name_H-M   'P 1'
#
loop_
_entity.id
_entity.type
_entity.pdbx_description
1 polymer ?
#
loop_
_entity_poly.entity_id
_entity_poly.type
_entity_poly.pdbx_seq_one_letter_code
_entity_poly.pdbx_strand_id
1 'polypeptide(L)'
;MTYKDLENKINQNKIAIRYNIVVEGAAIKPEEYPEVKEGLPTEEPFKSIALGVLYEDKAKVLSDVKESLENEISPLDIINKGLMKGIDAVSLLYTKGVYFLPDLMLAGDAMMESVKECEKVLGHKSETKGTIVCFVAEGDPHDIGKNLILMFLRAGGYEAIDLGRDVPTEKVVEAVKKYHPLFMTGTALMTTTMTAFPKVVDALEKEGLEVPAIGCGGGAVRKDYVESMPMTVYGVEAYHTPKLADAILKNHKTWEDLRKEYSDIVGEFVPEYSN
;
A
#
# COMPACT_ATOMS: atom_id res chain seq x y z
N MET A 1 -40.83 -17.28 29.91
CA MET A 1 -39.91 -16.12 29.84
C MET A 1 -39.38 -16.09 28.41
N THR A 2 -39.70 -15.04 27.66
CA THR A 2 -39.31 -14.91 26.25
C THR A 2 -37.91 -14.34 26.14
N TYR A 3 -37.25 -14.50 24.99
CA TYR A 3 -35.92 -13.92 24.72
C TYR A 3 -35.88 -12.40 24.97
N LYS A 4 -36.95 -11.68 24.59
CA LYS A 4 -37.11 -10.24 24.85
C LYS A 4 -37.16 -9.88 26.34
N ASP A 5 -37.65 -10.79 27.19
CA ASP A 5 -37.70 -10.57 28.64
C ASP A 5 -36.31 -10.71 29.31
N LEU A 6 -35.40 -11.45 28.67
CA LEU A 6 -34.02 -11.64 29.13
C LEU A 6 -33.10 -10.52 28.65
N GLU A 7 -33.27 -10.05 27.41
CA GLU A 7 -32.43 -8.99 26.81
C GLU A 7 -32.45 -7.69 27.63
N ASN A 8 -33.63 -7.26 28.11
CA ASN A 8 -33.76 -6.07 28.95
C ASN A 8 -33.21 -6.23 30.39
N LYS A 9 -32.94 -7.47 30.83
CA LYS A 9 -32.41 -7.78 32.17
C LYS A 9 -30.91 -8.04 32.16
N ILE A 10 -30.31 -8.22 30.99
CA ILE A 10 -28.89 -8.51 30.82
C ILE A 10 -28.15 -7.20 30.52
N ASN A 11 -27.30 -6.77 31.45
CA ASN A 11 -26.37 -5.69 31.18
C ASN A 11 -25.25 -6.22 30.28
N GLN A 12 -25.34 -5.96 28.97
CA GLN A 12 -24.37 -6.45 27.99
C GLN A 12 -22.93 -5.98 28.29
N ASN A 13 -22.75 -4.82 28.92
CA ASN A 13 -21.42 -4.30 29.30
C ASN A 13 -20.72 -5.15 30.36
N LYS A 14 -21.43 -6.04 31.07
CA LYS A 14 -20.84 -7.02 32.00
C LYS A 14 -20.50 -8.36 31.34
N ILE A 15 -20.91 -8.57 30.08
CA ILE A 15 -20.70 -9.82 29.33
C ILE A 15 -19.61 -9.63 28.28
N ALA A 16 -19.69 -8.55 27.51
CA ALA A 16 -18.71 -8.21 26.50
C ALA A 16 -18.63 -6.68 26.34
N ILE A 17 -17.43 -6.19 26.06
CA ILE A 17 -17.18 -4.78 25.78
C ILE A 17 -16.86 -4.65 24.30
N ARG A 18 -17.59 -3.77 23.60
CA ARG A 18 -17.28 -3.40 22.21
C ARG A 18 -16.20 -2.32 22.21
N TYR A 19 -14.94 -2.74 22.33
CA TYR A 19 -13.80 -1.82 22.42
C TYR A 19 -13.71 -0.87 21.23
N ASN A 20 -14.15 -1.30 20.03
CA ASN A 20 -14.20 -0.42 18.86
C ASN A 20 -15.04 0.85 19.13
N ILE A 21 -16.22 0.72 19.75
CA ILE A 21 -17.08 1.87 20.09
C ILE A 21 -16.43 2.76 21.16
N VAL A 22 -15.71 2.16 22.10
CA VAL A 22 -15.03 2.91 23.16
C VAL A 22 -13.90 3.78 22.60
N VAL A 23 -13.24 3.30 21.54
CA VAL A 23 -12.07 3.96 20.92
C VAL A 23 -12.45 5.00 19.86
N GLU A 24 -13.51 4.76 19.08
CA GLU A 24 -13.89 5.51 17.87
C GLU A 24 -14.18 7.02 18.10
N GLY A 25 -14.38 7.44 19.36
CA GLY A 25 -14.48 8.86 19.70
C GLY A 25 -15.68 9.56 19.04
N ALA A 26 -15.58 10.88 18.85
CA ALA A 26 -16.61 11.64 18.14
C ALA A 26 -16.32 11.62 16.63
N ALA A 27 -17.36 11.35 15.83
CA ALA A 27 -17.25 11.42 14.37
C ALA A 27 -16.96 12.87 13.93
N ILE A 28 -15.75 13.10 13.42
CA ILE A 28 -15.35 14.32 12.72
C ILE A 28 -15.26 14.03 11.22
N LYS A 29 -15.35 15.07 10.39
CA LYS A 29 -15.26 14.88 8.94
C LYS A 29 -13.84 14.45 8.53
N PRO A 30 -13.70 13.63 7.46
CA PRO A 30 -12.40 13.17 6.96
C PRO A 30 -11.37 14.30 6.75
N GLU A 31 -11.78 15.43 6.18
CA GLU A 31 -10.92 16.58 5.91
C GLU A 31 -10.60 17.46 7.14
N GLU A 32 -11.30 17.24 8.25
CA GLU A 32 -11.10 17.98 9.51
C GLU A 32 -10.05 17.33 10.41
N TYR A 33 -9.59 16.11 10.09
CA TYR A 33 -8.45 15.50 10.78
C TYR A 33 -7.21 16.40 10.61
N PRO A 34 -6.50 16.76 11.70
CA PRO A 34 -5.42 17.75 11.65
C PRO A 34 -4.35 17.45 10.60
N GLU A 35 -3.87 16.20 10.55
CA GLU A 35 -2.81 15.81 9.62
C GLU A 35 -3.30 15.71 8.16
N VAL A 36 -4.60 15.40 7.96
CA VAL A 36 -5.23 15.44 6.63
C VAL A 36 -5.34 16.89 6.16
N LYS A 37 -5.83 17.78 7.03
CA LYS A 37 -6.02 19.20 6.74
C LYS A 37 -4.71 19.90 6.37
N GLU A 38 -3.62 19.54 7.03
CA GLU A 38 -2.27 20.06 6.73
C GLU A 38 -1.73 19.53 5.39
N GLY A 39 -2.09 18.30 5.00
CA GLY A 39 -1.64 17.68 3.75
C GLY A 39 -2.47 18.04 2.51
N LEU A 40 -3.72 18.46 2.69
CA LEU A 40 -4.62 18.79 1.58
C LEU A 40 -4.25 20.13 0.91
N PRO A 41 -4.34 20.22 -0.43
CA PRO A 41 -4.10 21.46 -1.15
C PRO A 41 -5.21 22.48 -0.86
N THR A 42 -4.84 23.76 -0.86
CA THR A 42 -5.78 24.87 -0.62
C THR A 42 -6.28 25.54 -1.90
N GLU A 43 -5.55 25.40 -3.00
CA GLU A 43 -5.82 26.06 -4.28
C GLU A 43 -6.77 25.22 -5.15
N GLU A 44 -7.71 25.88 -5.83
CA GLU A 44 -8.51 25.24 -6.86
C GLU A 44 -7.73 25.15 -8.19
N PRO A 45 -7.89 24.07 -8.97
CA PRO A 45 -8.85 22.95 -8.76
C PRO A 45 -8.30 21.79 -7.91
N PHE A 46 -7.04 21.87 -7.46
CA PHE A 46 -6.36 20.76 -6.76
C PHE A 46 -7.09 20.35 -5.48
N LYS A 47 -7.62 21.32 -4.74
CA LYS A 47 -8.45 21.10 -3.56
C LYS A 47 -9.69 20.28 -3.86
N SER A 48 -10.47 20.67 -4.86
CA SER A 48 -11.68 19.94 -5.25
C SER A 48 -11.37 18.49 -5.68
N ILE A 49 -10.29 18.29 -6.44
CA ILE A 49 -9.84 16.97 -6.89
C ILE A 49 -9.41 16.11 -5.70
N ALA A 50 -8.58 16.64 -4.80
CA ALA A 50 -8.10 15.92 -3.63
C ALA A 50 -9.26 15.52 -2.70
N LEU A 51 -10.24 16.41 -2.49
CA LEU A 51 -11.45 16.11 -1.73
C LEU A 51 -12.32 15.05 -2.42
N GLY A 52 -12.46 15.10 -3.74
CA GLY A 52 -13.17 14.07 -4.48
C GLY A 52 -12.57 12.67 -4.27
N VAL A 53 -11.24 12.56 -4.26
CA VAL A 53 -10.54 11.30 -3.96
C VAL A 53 -10.74 10.90 -2.49
N LEU A 54 -10.66 11.86 -1.56
CA LEU A 54 -10.87 11.63 -0.12
C LEU A 54 -12.27 11.07 0.17
N TYR A 55 -13.29 11.55 -0.56
CA TYR A 55 -14.67 11.11 -0.43
C TYR A 55 -15.05 9.95 -1.38
N GLU A 56 -14.06 9.35 -2.05
CA GLU A 56 -14.24 8.24 -2.98
C GLU A 56 -15.21 8.52 -4.14
N ASP A 57 -15.45 9.80 -4.46
CA ASP A 57 -16.39 10.23 -5.50
C ASP A 57 -15.70 10.23 -6.87
N LYS A 58 -15.58 9.03 -7.42
CA LYS A 58 -15.00 8.78 -8.74
C LYS A 58 -15.58 9.66 -9.85
N ALA A 59 -16.90 9.85 -9.85
CA ALA A 59 -17.56 10.62 -10.91
C ALA A 59 -17.15 12.09 -10.84
N LYS A 60 -17.11 12.65 -9.62
CA LYS A 60 -16.66 14.01 -9.38
C LYS A 60 -15.18 14.19 -9.73
N VAL A 61 -14.29 13.30 -9.28
CA VAL A 61 -12.85 13.40 -9.56
C VAL A 61 -12.60 13.42 -11.07
N LEU A 62 -13.25 12.52 -11.83
CA LEU A 62 -13.10 12.49 -13.28
C LEU A 62 -13.62 13.76 -13.96
N SER A 63 -14.73 14.32 -13.47
CA SER A 63 -15.27 15.58 -13.98
C SER A 63 -14.30 16.73 -13.75
N ASP A 64 -13.84 16.91 -12.50
CA ASP A 64 -12.93 17.99 -12.12
C ASP A 64 -11.60 17.90 -12.88
N VAL A 65 -11.08 16.69 -13.08
CA VAL A 65 -9.84 16.46 -13.84
C VAL A 65 -10.02 16.84 -15.31
N LYS A 66 -11.12 16.44 -15.95
CA LYS A 66 -11.39 16.79 -17.36
C LYS A 66 -11.55 18.30 -17.53
N GLU A 67 -12.31 18.96 -16.66
CA GLU A 67 -12.45 20.42 -16.67
C GLU A 67 -11.10 21.12 -16.47
N SER A 68 -10.26 20.61 -15.57
CA SER A 68 -8.92 21.15 -15.34
C SER A 68 -8.02 21.01 -16.58
N LEU A 69 -8.11 19.88 -17.29
CA LEU A 69 -7.38 19.65 -18.54
C LEU A 69 -7.89 20.57 -19.68
N GLU A 70 -9.20 20.80 -19.76
CA GLU A 70 -9.79 21.75 -20.71
C GLU A 70 -9.35 23.20 -20.46
N ASN A 71 -9.12 23.55 -19.18
CA ASN A 71 -8.57 24.83 -18.76
C ASN A 71 -7.04 24.92 -18.86
N GLU A 72 -6.40 24.02 -19.62
CA GLU A 72 -4.95 23.98 -19.89
C GLU A 72 -4.07 23.85 -18.63
N ILE A 73 -4.62 23.33 -17.53
CA ILE A 73 -3.83 23.05 -16.32
C ILE A 73 -2.93 21.84 -16.61
N SER A 74 -1.67 21.96 -16.19
CA SER A 74 -0.66 20.91 -16.38
C SER A 74 -1.16 19.55 -15.86
N PRO A 75 -1.20 18.49 -16.69
CA PRO A 75 -1.60 17.16 -16.25
C PRO A 75 -0.74 16.64 -15.10
N LEU A 76 0.56 16.98 -15.08
CA LEU A 76 1.46 16.61 -14.00
C LEU A 76 1.14 17.35 -12.70
N ASP A 77 0.68 18.60 -12.78
CA ASP A 77 0.22 19.33 -11.58
C ASP A 77 -1.07 18.72 -11.04
N ILE A 78 -2.01 18.34 -11.90
CA ILE A 78 -3.25 17.65 -11.50
C ILE A 78 -2.93 16.35 -10.75
N ILE A 79 -2.01 15.54 -11.27
CA ILE A 79 -1.56 14.30 -10.64
C ILE A 79 -0.91 14.60 -9.29
N ASN A 80 0.15 15.41 -9.27
CA ASN A 80 1.00 15.56 -8.08
C ASN A 80 0.39 16.44 -6.98
N LYS A 81 -0.34 17.49 -7.36
CA LYS A 81 -0.90 18.48 -6.41
C LYS A 81 -2.36 18.18 -6.04
N GLY A 82 -3.10 17.47 -6.89
CA GLY A 82 -4.50 17.07 -6.64
C GLY A 82 -4.63 15.61 -6.25
N LEU A 83 -4.53 14.71 -7.24
CA LEU A 83 -4.81 13.28 -7.08
C LEU A 83 -3.95 12.61 -6.01
N MET A 84 -2.63 12.84 -6.04
CA MET A 84 -1.71 12.27 -5.05
C MET A 84 -1.97 12.80 -3.63
N LYS A 85 -2.38 14.07 -3.49
CA LYS A 85 -2.74 14.61 -2.17
C LYS A 85 -4.03 14.03 -1.61
N GLY A 86 -4.98 13.70 -2.48
CA GLY A 86 -6.16 12.95 -2.10
C GLY A 86 -5.83 11.56 -1.57
N ILE A 87 -5.02 10.78 -2.29
CA ILE A 87 -4.68 9.42 -1.86
C ILE A 87 -3.78 9.40 -0.61
N ASP A 88 -2.89 10.39 -0.44
CA ASP A 88 -2.11 10.58 0.79
C ASP A 88 -3.04 10.72 2.02
N ALA A 89 -4.11 11.51 1.88
CA ALA A 89 -5.10 11.71 2.94
C ALA A 89 -5.90 10.42 3.26
N VAL A 90 -6.34 9.69 2.24
CA VAL A 90 -7.03 8.40 2.41
C VAL A 90 -6.13 7.37 3.09
N SER A 91 -4.85 7.29 2.68
CA SER A 91 -3.85 6.42 3.29
C SER A 91 -3.64 6.75 4.77
N LEU A 92 -3.55 8.03 5.12
CA LEU A 92 -3.45 8.48 6.50
C LEU A 92 -4.67 8.08 7.34
N LEU A 93 -5.89 8.29 6.84
CA LEU A 93 -7.11 7.88 7.54
C LEU A 93 -7.23 6.37 7.70
N TYR A 94 -6.74 5.60 6.73
CA TYR A 94 -6.66 4.14 6.82
C TYR A 94 -5.71 3.71 7.95
N THR A 95 -4.50 4.28 8.02
CA THR A 95 -3.54 3.96 9.10
C THR A 95 -4.03 4.34 10.49
N LYS A 96 -4.90 5.36 10.58
CA LYS A 96 -5.56 5.77 11.84
C LYS A 96 -6.80 4.92 12.20
N GLY A 97 -7.20 3.98 11.34
CA GLY A 97 -8.40 3.16 11.54
C GLY A 97 -9.72 3.92 11.38
N VAL A 98 -9.69 5.07 10.71
CA VAL A 98 -10.89 5.88 10.40
C VAL A 98 -11.50 5.39 9.08
N TYR A 99 -10.65 5.15 8.09
CA TYR A 99 -11.02 4.52 6.82
C TYR A 99 -10.68 3.04 6.86
N PHE A 100 -11.44 2.26 6.10
CA PHE A 100 -11.26 0.83 5.95
C PHE A 100 -10.78 0.49 4.55
N LEU A 101 -10.51 -0.80 4.36
CA LEU A 101 -10.04 -1.32 3.08
C LEU A 101 -10.92 -0.92 1.87
N PRO A 102 -12.27 -0.96 1.94
CA PRO A 102 -13.11 -0.57 0.82
C PRO A 102 -12.90 0.88 0.38
N ASP A 103 -12.80 1.80 1.33
CA ASP A 103 -12.62 3.25 1.09
C ASP A 103 -11.31 3.48 0.32
N LEU A 104 -10.25 2.81 0.75
CA LEU A 104 -8.93 2.88 0.13
C LEU A 104 -8.92 2.29 -1.30
N MET A 105 -9.67 1.21 -1.54
CA MET A 105 -9.84 0.63 -2.87
C MET A 105 -10.61 1.56 -3.82
N LEU A 106 -11.71 2.14 -3.36
CA LEU A 106 -12.54 3.06 -4.16
C LEU A 106 -11.77 4.34 -4.52
N ALA A 107 -11.04 4.92 -3.56
CA ALA A 107 -10.18 6.07 -3.80
C ALA A 107 -9.05 5.75 -4.80
N GLY A 108 -8.43 4.57 -4.67
CA GLY A 108 -7.40 4.09 -5.60
C GLY A 108 -7.93 3.93 -7.03
N ASP A 109 -9.12 3.37 -7.21
CA ASP A 109 -9.76 3.23 -8.52
C ASP A 109 -10.09 4.59 -9.14
N ALA A 110 -10.62 5.54 -8.36
CA ALA A 110 -10.88 6.90 -8.80
C ALA A 110 -9.60 7.61 -9.26
N MET A 111 -8.52 7.50 -8.46
CA MET A 111 -7.22 8.05 -8.78
C MET A 111 -6.66 7.47 -10.09
N MET A 112 -6.62 6.14 -10.21
CA MET A 112 -6.01 5.45 -11.35
C MET A 112 -6.74 5.74 -12.67
N GLU A 113 -8.06 5.89 -12.65
CA GLU A 113 -8.81 6.30 -13.85
C GLU A 113 -8.55 7.75 -14.23
N SER A 114 -8.46 8.65 -13.27
CA SER A 114 -8.13 10.05 -13.52
C SER A 114 -6.70 10.26 -14.03
N VAL A 115 -5.73 9.50 -13.50
CA VAL A 115 -4.35 9.51 -14.03
C VAL A 115 -4.33 9.13 -15.51
N LYS A 116 -5.13 8.13 -15.93
CA LYS A 116 -5.22 7.74 -17.35
C LYS A 116 -5.72 8.88 -18.24
N GLU A 117 -6.63 9.73 -17.77
CA GLU A 117 -7.07 10.90 -18.53
C GLU A 117 -5.94 11.94 -18.67
N CYS A 118 -5.17 12.17 -17.61
CA CYS A 118 -3.97 13.01 -17.67
C CYS A 118 -2.91 12.44 -18.64
N GLU A 119 -2.64 11.13 -18.60
CA GLU A 119 -1.68 10.45 -19.48
C GLU A 119 -2.08 10.51 -20.96
N LYS A 120 -3.38 10.48 -21.28
CA LYS A 120 -3.86 10.66 -22.67
C LYS A 120 -3.46 12.03 -23.23
N VAL A 121 -3.53 13.08 -22.42
CA VAL A 121 -3.13 14.44 -22.81
C VAL A 121 -1.61 14.56 -22.88
N LEU A 122 -0.88 13.92 -21.96
CA LEU A 122 0.58 13.87 -21.97
C LEU A 122 1.14 13.10 -23.18
N GLY A 123 0.40 12.12 -23.70
CA GLY A 123 0.85 11.23 -24.78
C GLY A 123 1.89 10.19 -24.35
N HIS A 124 2.20 10.13 -23.06
CA HIS A 124 3.11 9.17 -22.43
C HIS A 124 2.68 8.92 -20.98
N LYS A 125 3.20 7.84 -20.40
CA LYS A 125 2.99 7.55 -18.97
C LYS A 125 3.71 8.56 -18.09
N SER A 126 3.14 8.86 -16.93
CA SER A 126 3.83 9.70 -15.94
C SER A 126 5.12 9.04 -15.44
N GLU A 127 6.15 9.84 -15.17
CA GLU A 127 7.37 9.36 -14.54
C GLU A 127 7.06 8.77 -13.15
N THR A 128 7.71 7.66 -12.81
CA THR A 128 7.59 7.01 -11.49
C THR A 128 8.93 7.05 -10.76
N LYS A 129 8.89 6.93 -9.42
CA LYS A 129 10.09 6.93 -8.58
C LYS A 129 11.00 5.72 -8.81
N GLY A 130 10.46 4.64 -9.37
CA GLY A 130 11.14 3.39 -9.60
C GLY A 130 10.17 2.22 -9.78
N THR A 131 10.69 1.11 -10.27
CA THR A 131 9.91 -0.10 -10.53
C THR A 131 10.01 -1.09 -9.37
N ILE A 132 8.87 -1.63 -8.94
CA ILE A 132 8.77 -2.63 -7.86
C ILE A 132 8.00 -3.83 -8.38
N VAL A 133 8.53 -5.04 -8.19
CA VAL A 133 7.90 -6.28 -8.64
C VAL A 133 7.21 -6.97 -7.47
N CYS A 134 5.91 -7.24 -7.62
CA CYS A 134 5.07 -7.85 -6.59
C CYS A 134 4.53 -9.21 -7.09
N PHE A 135 4.64 -10.23 -6.25
CA PHE A 135 4.14 -11.57 -6.56
C PHE A 135 3.56 -12.27 -5.33
N VAL A 136 2.68 -13.23 -5.58
CA VAL A 136 2.25 -14.21 -4.59
C VAL A 136 2.91 -15.53 -4.92
N ALA A 137 3.38 -16.24 -3.88
CA ALA A 137 4.14 -17.47 -3.98
C ALA A 137 3.45 -18.52 -4.88
N GLU A 138 4.27 -19.37 -5.51
CA GLU A 138 3.81 -20.54 -6.26
C GLU A 138 2.92 -21.44 -5.38
N GLY A 139 1.80 -21.90 -5.93
CA GLY A 139 0.78 -22.69 -5.25
C GLY A 139 -0.15 -21.89 -4.33
N ASP A 140 0.01 -20.57 -4.22
CA ASP A 140 -0.77 -19.72 -3.34
C ASP A 140 -1.78 -18.83 -4.10
N PRO A 141 -3.10 -18.99 -3.88
CA PRO A 141 -4.11 -18.18 -4.56
C PRO A 141 -4.44 -16.86 -3.86
N HIS A 142 -3.88 -16.58 -2.68
CA HIS A 142 -4.28 -15.45 -1.83
C HIS A 142 -3.57 -14.15 -2.21
N ASP A 143 -4.29 -13.24 -2.86
CA ASP A 143 -3.72 -12.03 -3.47
C ASP A 143 -4.16 -10.71 -2.84
N ILE A 144 -5.07 -10.72 -1.85
CA ILE A 144 -5.55 -9.50 -1.18
C ILE A 144 -4.39 -8.66 -0.62
N GLY A 145 -3.46 -9.29 0.11
CA GLY A 145 -2.29 -8.61 0.67
C GLY A 145 -1.38 -8.00 -0.40
N LYS A 146 -1.13 -8.73 -1.49
CA LYS A 146 -0.39 -8.22 -2.65
C LYS A 146 -1.11 -7.03 -3.29
N ASN A 147 -2.43 -7.10 -3.46
CA ASN A 147 -3.21 -6.03 -4.07
C ASN A 147 -3.19 -4.75 -3.23
N LEU A 148 -3.21 -4.89 -1.91
CA LEU A 148 -2.97 -3.78 -0.98
C LEU A 148 -1.59 -3.15 -1.18
N ILE A 149 -0.54 -3.96 -1.25
CA ILE A 149 0.83 -3.50 -1.52
C ILE A 149 0.89 -2.72 -2.84
N LEU A 150 0.35 -3.27 -3.93
CA LEU A 150 0.34 -2.61 -5.25
C LEU A 150 -0.29 -1.22 -5.20
N MET A 151 -1.39 -1.09 -4.46
CA MET A 151 -2.12 0.16 -4.32
C MET A 151 -1.33 1.17 -3.49
N PHE A 152 -0.74 0.78 -2.35
CA PHE A 152 0.12 1.68 -1.57
C PHE A 152 1.36 2.12 -2.35
N LEU A 153 1.97 1.24 -3.15
CA LEU A 153 3.11 1.57 -3.99
C LEU A 153 2.74 2.58 -5.08
N ARG A 154 1.60 2.39 -5.75
CA ARG A 154 1.10 3.33 -6.76
C ARG A 154 0.75 4.69 -6.16
N ALA A 155 0.07 4.69 -5.01
CA ALA A 155 -0.19 5.90 -4.23
C ALA A 155 1.13 6.61 -3.86
N GLY A 156 2.14 5.83 -3.48
CA GLY A 156 3.50 6.30 -3.20
C GLY A 156 4.31 6.74 -4.42
N GLY A 157 3.77 6.67 -5.65
CA GLY A 157 4.41 7.11 -6.89
C GLY A 157 5.37 6.10 -7.54
N TYR A 158 5.23 4.81 -7.24
CA TYR A 158 6.04 3.73 -7.84
C TYR A 158 5.31 3.02 -8.98
N GLU A 159 6.07 2.51 -9.95
CA GLU A 159 5.55 1.54 -10.91
C GLU A 159 5.51 0.15 -10.26
N ALA A 160 4.32 -0.26 -9.83
CA ALA A 160 4.11 -1.56 -9.21
C ALA A 160 3.71 -2.62 -10.26
N ILE A 161 4.67 -3.47 -10.64
CA ILE A 161 4.51 -4.59 -11.56
C ILE A 161 3.88 -5.77 -10.82
N ASP A 162 2.69 -6.17 -11.26
CA ASP A 162 1.95 -7.30 -10.69
C ASP A 162 2.22 -8.59 -11.49
N LEU A 163 2.91 -9.56 -10.89
CA LEU A 163 3.10 -10.88 -11.51
C LEU A 163 1.88 -11.81 -11.33
N GLY A 164 0.94 -11.42 -10.47
CA GLY A 164 -0.28 -12.15 -10.15
C GLY A 164 -0.12 -13.09 -8.95
N ARG A 165 -0.93 -14.15 -8.97
CA ARG A 165 -0.94 -15.25 -7.99
C ARG A 165 -0.45 -16.54 -8.60
N ASP A 166 -0.07 -17.49 -7.75
CA ASP A 166 0.51 -18.76 -8.17
C ASP A 166 1.70 -18.54 -9.13
N VAL A 167 2.70 -17.76 -8.68
CA VAL A 167 3.80 -17.30 -9.54
C VAL A 167 5.00 -18.24 -9.39
N PRO A 168 5.39 -18.98 -10.45
CA PRO A 168 6.57 -19.84 -10.43
C PRO A 168 7.86 -19.04 -10.24
N THR A 169 8.87 -19.68 -9.64
CA THR A 169 10.16 -19.06 -9.35
C THR A 169 10.83 -18.50 -10.62
N GLU A 170 10.73 -19.23 -11.73
CA GLU A 170 11.33 -18.84 -13.02
C GLU A 170 10.75 -17.52 -13.52
N LYS A 171 9.42 -17.32 -13.37
CA LYS A 171 8.75 -16.09 -13.77
C LYS A 171 9.19 -14.89 -12.91
N VAL A 172 9.51 -15.13 -11.64
CA VAL A 172 10.06 -14.11 -10.75
C VAL A 172 11.46 -13.70 -11.23
N VAL A 173 12.32 -14.67 -11.53
CA VAL A 173 13.68 -14.43 -12.08
C VAL A 173 13.62 -13.67 -13.41
N GLU A 174 12.74 -14.07 -14.33
CA GLU A 174 12.52 -13.37 -15.59
C GLU A 174 12.07 -11.91 -15.38
N ALA A 175 11.20 -11.68 -14.41
CA ALA A 175 10.75 -10.33 -14.07
C ALA A 175 11.90 -9.45 -13.54
N VAL A 176 12.79 -10.01 -12.71
CA VAL A 176 13.99 -9.28 -12.24
C VAL A 176 14.89 -8.90 -13.41
N LYS A 177 15.19 -9.85 -14.31
CA LYS A 177 16.00 -9.61 -15.52
C LYS A 177 15.37 -8.56 -16.45
N LYS A 178 14.04 -8.54 -16.55
CA LYS A 178 13.32 -7.63 -17.45
C LYS A 178 13.21 -6.22 -16.87
N TYR A 179 12.81 -6.12 -15.61
CA TYR A 179 12.38 -4.85 -15.01
C TYR A 179 13.43 -4.20 -14.12
N HIS A 180 14.50 -4.91 -13.74
CA HIS A 180 15.56 -4.42 -12.84
C HIS A 180 14.99 -3.68 -11.62
N PRO A 181 14.13 -4.36 -10.82
CA PRO A 181 13.35 -3.69 -9.81
C PRO A 181 14.22 -3.11 -8.69
N LEU A 182 13.85 -1.92 -8.21
CA LEU A 182 14.42 -1.29 -7.02
C LEU A 182 14.15 -2.14 -5.76
N PHE A 183 12.98 -2.76 -5.72
CA PHE A 183 12.50 -3.55 -4.59
C PHE A 183 11.56 -4.64 -5.10
N MET A 184 11.44 -5.73 -4.35
CA MET A 184 10.47 -6.79 -4.65
C MET A 184 9.63 -7.10 -3.43
N THR A 185 8.41 -7.58 -3.65
CA THR A 185 7.56 -8.09 -2.57
C THR A 185 7.00 -9.47 -2.89
N GLY A 186 7.12 -10.40 -1.94
CA GLY A 186 6.56 -11.75 -2.01
C GLY A 186 5.50 -11.95 -0.92
N THR A 187 4.33 -12.46 -1.30
CA THR A 187 3.23 -12.77 -0.37
C THR A 187 2.99 -14.28 -0.30
N ALA A 188 2.81 -14.82 0.91
CA ALA A 188 2.35 -16.20 1.13
C ALA A 188 1.41 -16.28 2.34
N LEU A 189 0.29 -17.02 2.22
CA LEU A 189 -0.70 -17.21 3.28
C LEU A 189 -0.70 -18.63 3.87
N MET A 190 -0.01 -19.59 3.24
CA MET A 190 0.04 -20.98 3.68
C MET A 190 1.47 -21.40 4.06
N THR A 191 1.62 -22.24 5.08
CA THR A 191 2.93 -22.80 5.46
C THR A 191 3.53 -23.66 4.36
N THR A 192 2.69 -24.25 3.51
CA THR A 192 3.11 -25.02 2.33
C THR A 192 3.70 -24.15 1.22
N THR A 193 3.24 -22.89 1.09
CA THR A 193 3.61 -21.99 -0.02
C THR A 193 4.75 -21.05 0.34
N MET A 194 4.95 -20.70 1.62
CA MET A 194 6.06 -19.84 2.04
C MET A 194 7.45 -20.40 1.66
N THR A 195 7.54 -21.72 1.45
CA THR A 195 8.74 -22.41 0.95
C THR A 195 9.17 -21.98 -0.46
N ALA A 196 8.37 -21.18 -1.17
CA ALA A 196 8.76 -20.56 -2.42
C ALA A 196 9.82 -19.46 -2.25
N PHE A 197 9.84 -18.74 -1.12
CA PHE A 197 10.80 -17.65 -0.90
C PHE A 197 12.27 -18.11 -0.95
N PRO A 198 12.70 -19.18 -0.24
CA PRO A 198 14.09 -19.65 -0.37
C PRO A 198 14.40 -20.12 -1.80
N LYS A 199 13.44 -20.70 -2.52
CA LYS A 199 13.66 -21.08 -3.94
C LYS A 199 13.93 -19.87 -4.82
N VAL A 200 13.20 -18.77 -4.61
CA VAL A 200 13.42 -17.49 -5.30
C VAL A 200 14.80 -16.94 -4.99
N VAL A 201 15.17 -16.87 -3.71
CA VAL A 201 16.50 -16.40 -3.27
C VAL A 201 17.60 -17.24 -3.92
N ASP A 202 17.53 -18.57 -3.81
CA ASP A 202 18.50 -19.50 -4.39
C ASP A 202 18.60 -19.34 -5.92
N ALA A 203 17.48 -19.11 -6.60
CA ALA A 203 17.46 -18.95 -8.05
C ALA A 203 18.09 -17.62 -8.49
N LEU A 204 17.85 -16.53 -7.75
CA LEU A 204 18.48 -15.23 -8.00
C LEU A 204 20.01 -15.33 -7.79
N GLU A 205 20.46 -15.96 -6.70
CA GLU A 205 21.89 -16.14 -6.43
C GLU A 205 22.59 -16.98 -7.51
N LYS A 206 21.97 -18.09 -7.95
CA LYS A 206 22.52 -18.93 -9.03
C LYS A 206 22.69 -18.19 -10.36
N GLU A 207 21.80 -17.25 -10.63
CA GLU A 207 21.82 -16.42 -11.83
C GLU A 207 22.68 -15.14 -11.66
N GLY A 208 23.24 -14.93 -10.47
CA GLY A 208 24.03 -13.73 -10.14
C GLY A 208 23.21 -12.44 -10.18
N LEU A 209 21.89 -12.52 -9.91
CA LEU A 209 21.00 -11.37 -9.89
C LEU A 209 20.93 -10.79 -8.49
N GLU A 210 21.23 -9.50 -8.39
CA GLU A 210 21.10 -8.75 -7.14
C GLU A 210 19.84 -7.88 -7.18
N VAL A 211 19.09 -7.89 -6.07
CA VAL A 211 18.03 -6.93 -5.76
C VAL A 211 18.29 -6.35 -4.37
N PRO A 212 18.10 -5.04 -4.15
CA PRO A 212 18.44 -4.43 -2.86
C PRO A 212 17.76 -5.10 -1.67
N ALA A 213 16.49 -5.49 -1.82
CA ALA A 213 15.75 -6.29 -0.86
C ALA A 213 14.51 -6.96 -1.48
N ILE A 214 14.03 -8.01 -0.82
CA ILE A 214 12.74 -8.68 -1.06
C ILE A 214 11.91 -8.62 0.23
N GLY A 215 10.84 -7.83 0.21
CA GLY A 215 9.86 -7.78 1.29
C GLY A 215 8.97 -9.03 1.29
N CYS A 216 9.17 -9.93 2.26
CA CYS A 216 8.40 -11.17 2.37
C CYS A 216 7.38 -11.05 3.50
N GLY A 217 6.10 -11.27 3.20
CA GLY A 217 5.01 -11.15 4.17
C GLY A 217 3.83 -12.07 3.89
N GLY A 218 2.77 -11.91 4.68
CA GLY A 218 1.56 -12.70 4.62
C GLY A 218 1.34 -13.54 5.88
N GLY A 219 0.11 -13.98 6.11
CA GLY A 219 -0.35 -14.50 7.41
C GLY A 219 0.35 -15.77 7.91
N ALA A 220 0.98 -16.56 7.03
CA ALA A 220 1.78 -17.73 7.43
C ALA A 220 3.26 -17.39 7.68
N VAL A 221 3.69 -16.17 7.36
CA VAL A 221 5.10 -15.77 7.34
C VAL A 221 5.47 -15.07 8.64
N ARG A 222 6.68 -15.35 9.13
CA ARG A 222 7.24 -14.78 10.36
C ARG A 222 8.65 -14.26 10.11
N LYS A 223 9.07 -13.31 10.95
CA LYS A 223 10.38 -12.64 10.85
C LYS A 223 11.54 -13.61 10.89
N ASP A 224 11.54 -14.54 11.84
CA ASP A 224 12.59 -15.55 12.02
C ASP A 224 12.80 -16.42 10.77
N TYR A 225 11.70 -16.81 10.11
CA TYR A 225 11.75 -17.53 8.84
C TYR A 225 12.32 -16.67 7.71
N VAL A 226 11.79 -15.44 7.54
CA VAL A 226 12.23 -14.57 6.46
C VAL A 226 13.71 -14.20 6.61
N GLU A 227 14.13 -13.87 7.82
CA GLU A 227 15.47 -13.39 8.09
C GLU A 227 16.55 -14.47 8.14
N SER A 228 16.16 -15.76 8.07
CA SER A 228 17.11 -16.86 7.88
C SER A 228 17.71 -16.91 6.47
N MET A 229 17.18 -16.13 5.54
CA MET A 229 17.64 -16.04 4.14
C MET A 229 18.35 -14.70 3.90
N PRO A 230 19.34 -14.62 2.99
CA PRO A 230 19.87 -13.35 2.52
C PRO A 230 18.85 -12.61 1.64
N MET A 231 19.09 -11.32 1.36
CA MET A 231 18.28 -10.47 0.46
C MET A 231 16.85 -10.15 0.92
N THR A 232 16.34 -10.79 1.97
CA THR A 232 14.95 -10.63 2.39
C THR A 232 14.78 -9.66 3.56
N VAL A 233 13.60 -9.06 3.70
CA VAL A 233 13.16 -8.31 4.87
C VAL A 233 11.73 -8.71 5.21
N TYR A 234 11.39 -8.84 6.49
CA TYR A 234 10.04 -9.20 6.88
C TYR A 234 9.09 -8.01 6.66
N GLY A 235 8.08 -8.21 5.82
CA GLY A 235 7.01 -7.24 5.61
C GLY A 235 5.93 -7.41 6.68
N VAL A 236 5.85 -6.44 7.61
CA VAL A 236 4.86 -6.46 8.70
C VAL A 236 3.50 -5.98 8.21
N GLU A 237 3.43 -4.76 7.68
CA GLU A 237 2.20 -4.16 7.17
C GLU A 237 2.34 -3.70 5.72
N ALA A 238 1.27 -3.78 4.94
CA ALA A 238 1.29 -3.43 3.52
C ALA A 238 1.67 -1.95 3.29
N TYR A 239 1.22 -1.04 4.16
CA TYR A 239 1.49 0.39 4.07
C TYR A 239 2.93 0.79 4.45
N HIS A 240 3.74 -0.14 4.98
CA HIS A 240 5.18 0.07 5.18
C HIS A 240 5.97 0.04 3.88
N THR A 241 5.47 -0.70 2.88
CA THR A 241 6.19 -0.98 1.62
C THR A 241 6.70 0.29 0.92
N PRO A 242 5.92 1.37 0.74
CA PRO A 242 6.42 2.59 0.10
C PRO A 242 7.55 3.26 0.89
N LYS A 243 7.52 3.23 2.23
CA LYS A 243 8.58 3.81 3.09
C LYS A 243 9.87 3.00 2.98
N LEU A 244 9.78 1.67 2.94
CA LEU A 244 10.92 0.80 2.70
C LEU A 244 11.53 1.05 1.32
N ALA A 245 10.70 1.16 0.28
CA ALA A 245 11.16 1.50 -1.07
C ALA A 245 11.81 2.90 -1.14
N ASP A 246 11.27 3.88 -0.42
CA ASP A 246 11.83 5.23 -0.34
C ASP A 246 13.23 5.20 0.30
N ALA A 247 13.44 4.37 1.31
CA ALA A 247 14.73 4.23 1.99
C ALA A 247 15.79 3.56 1.09
N ILE A 248 15.41 2.59 0.27
CA ILE A 248 16.28 2.01 -0.76
C ILE A 248 16.62 3.08 -1.81
N LEU A 249 15.62 3.82 -2.31
CA LEU A 249 15.80 4.81 -3.37
C LEU A 249 16.69 5.99 -2.94
N LYS A 250 16.42 6.57 -1.76
CA LYS A 250 17.04 7.82 -1.31
C LYS A 250 18.37 7.61 -0.58
N ASN A 251 18.50 6.50 0.13
CA ASN A 251 19.64 6.24 1.02
C ASN A 251 20.45 5.02 0.63
N HIS A 252 20.11 4.36 -0.49
CA HIS A 252 20.77 3.13 -0.95
C HIS A 252 20.82 2.02 0.11
N LYS A 253 19.80 1.97 0.97
CA LYS A 253 19.72 0.96 2.02
C LYS A 253 19.62 -0.44 1.43
N THR A 254 20.41 -1.35 1.99
CA THR A 254 20.37 -2.78 1.70
C THR A 254 19.33 -3.47 2.57
N TRP A 255 18.98 -4.72 2.26
CA TRP A 255 18.14 -5.56 3.13
C TRP A 255 18.66 -5.63 4.58
N GLU A 256 19.97 -5.58 4.82
CA GLU A 256 20.53 -5.56 6.18
C GLU A 256 20.21 -4.26 6.92
N ASP A 257 20.30 -3.12 6.24
CA ASP A 257 19.97 -1.82 6.81
C ASP A 257 18.48 -1.73 7.11
N LEU A 258 17.64 -2.24 6.19
CA LEU A 258 16.19 -2.30 6.40
C LEU A 258 15.82 -3.13 7.63
N ARG A 259 16.53 -4.24 7.90
CA ARG A 259 16.28 -5.06 9.11
C ARG A 259 16.69 -4.35 10.39
N LYS A 260 17.75 -3.55 10.37
CA LYS A 260 18.28 -2.84 11.55
C LYS A 260 17.46 -1.60 11.89
N GLU A 261 17.01 -0.88 10.86
CA GLU A 261 16.38 0.44 10.99
C GLU A 261 14.89 0.41 10.66
N TYR A 262 14.24 -0.77 10.66
CA TYR A 262 12.87 -0.92 10.16
C TYR A 262 11.89 0.07 10.81
N SER A 263 11.84 0.10 12.16
CA SER A 263 10.96 0.98 12.93
C SER A 263 11.24 2.46 12.65
N ASP A 264 12.51 2.83 12.50
CA ASP A 264 12.91 4.21 12.19
C ASP A 264 12.49 4.62 10.77
N ILE A 265 12.63 3.70 9.80
CA ILE A 265 12.23 3.92 8.40
C ILE A 265 10.72 4.09 8.29
N VAL A 266 9.95 3.25 8.98
CA VAL A 266 8.48 3.35 8.94
C VAL A 266 7.95 4.47 9.83
N GLY A 267 8.75 4.97 10.77
CA GLY A 267 8.39 6.07 11.67
C GLY A 267 7.36 5.69 12.74
N GLU A 268 7.29 4.41 13.09
CA GLU A 268 6.38 3.89 14.11
C GLU A 268 6.98 2.69 14.85
N PHE A 269 6.41 2.35 16.00
CA PHE A 269 6.85 1.20 16.78
C PHE A 269 6.39 -0.09 16.12
N VAL A 270 7.34 -0.89 15.64
CA VAL A 270 7.08 -2.20 15.03
C VAL A 270 7.57 -3.29 15.97
N PRO A 271 6.68 -4.05 16.64
CA PRO A 271 7.06 -5.03 17.65
C PRO A 271 8.08 -6.06 17.16
N GLU A 272 7.96 -6.52 15.92
CA GLU A 272 8.86 -7.52 15.33
C GLU A 272 10.28 -6.99 15.13
N TYR A 273 10.44 -5.68 15.02
CA TYR A 273 11.71 -4.99 14.81
C TYR A 273 12.15 -4.15 16.01
N SER A 274 11.52 -4.35 17.17
CA SER A 274 11.86 -3.68 18.40
C SER A 274 12.55 -4.66 19.36
N ASN A 275 13.75 -4.29 19.85
CA ASN A 275 14.48 -5.05 20.87
C ASN A 275 14.01 -4.69 22.28
#